data_AF-A0A3C1KWI3-F1
#
_entry.id   AF-A0A3C1KWI3-F1
#
_cell.length_a   1.000
_cell.length_b   1.000
_cell.length_c   1.000
_cell.angle_alpha   90.00
_cell.angle_beta   90.00
_cell.angle_gamma   90.00
#
_symmetry.space_group_name_H-M   'P 1'
#
loop_
_entity.id
_entity.type
_entity.pdbx_description
1 polymer ?
#
loop_
_entity_poly.entity_id
_entity_poly.type
_entity_poly.pdbx_seq_one_letter_code
_entity_poly.pdbx_strand_id
1 'polypeptide(L)'
;MSSKIQYVVVAALVMAMSVTLSLPSAATAVTGRVAAKKKRSKRSGAKRAPRAAAKPKKKDRVVTTFMAGTPIFVVREAFRCAMEYDAARGFDCYIEYNVETNRNSIPAKTHLRKYQWRHFLRFAASYVAKGAQFGLTLTRQVPKRLTPKTSQVKFFFRSRHRDNPAPIVLRREGNKWRIYQNSL
;
A
#
# COMPACT_ATOMS: atom_id res chain seq x y z
N MET A 1 23.67 46.28 -29.25
CA MET A 1 22.21 46.27 -29.45
C MET A 1 21.65 45.07 -28.69
N SER A 2 21.57 45.11 -27.35
CA SER A 2 20.53 45.73 -26.52
C SER A 2 19.12 45.24 -26.85
N SER A 3 18.56 44.39 -25.98
CA SER A 3 17.14 44.40 -25.59
C SER A 3 16.94 43.54 -24.33
N LYS A 4 16.89 44.26 -23.19
CA LYS A 4 16.37 43.81 -21.90
C LYS A 4 14.84 43.92 -21.93
N ILE A 5 14.11 42.92 -21.46
CA ILE A 5 12.67 43.01 -21.16
C ILE A 5 12.48 42.28 -19.82
N GLN A 6 12.59 42.98 -18.70
CA GLN A 6 11.52 43.64 -17.94
C GLN A 6 10.57 42.65 -17.23
N TYR A 7 10.73 42.65 -15.91
CA TYR A 7 9.90 42.02 -14.88
C TYR A 7 8.51 42.64 -14.84
N VAL A 8 7.47 41.83 -14.69
CA VAL A 8 6.17 42.28 -14.21
C VAL A 8 5.81 41.50 -12.96
N VAL A 9 5.93 42.19 -11.83
CA VAL A 9 5.37 41.81 -10.54
C VAL A 9 3.91 42.25 -10.54
N VAL A 10 2.98 41.33 -10.28
CA VAL A 10 1.61 41.70 -9.88
C VAL A 10 1.34 41.08 -8.52
N ALA A 11 1.20 41.99 -7.55
CA ALA A 11 0.69 41.72 -6.21
C ALA A 11 -0.74 42.28 -6.12
N ALA A 12 -1.67 41.48 -5.59
CA ALA A 12 -2.92 41.89 -4.91
C ALA A 12 -3.59 40.58 -4.42
N LEU A 13 -3.63 40.22 -3.14
CA LEU A 13 -4.28 40.81 -1.96
C LEU A 13 -5.82 40.63 -1.93
N VAL A 14 -6.29 40.19 -0.76
CA VAL A 14 -7.64 40.28 -0.14
C VAL A 14 -8.74 39.30 -0.62
N MET A 15 -9.15 38.35 0.25
CA MET A 15 -10.29 38.54 1.18
C MET A 15 -10.61 37.26 1.94
N ALA A 16 -10.62 37.43 3.27
CA ALA A 16 -11.20 36.51 4.23
C ALA A 16 -12.73 36.48 4.09
N MET A 17 -13.33 35.30 4.18
CA MET A 17 -14.72 35.19 4.62
C MET A 17 -14.86 34.03 5.59
N SER A 18 -15.01 34.42 6.85
CA SER A 18 -15.48 33.62 7.97
C SER A 18 -16.95 33.24 7.74
N VAL A 19 -17.28 31.95 7.82
CA VAL A 19 -18.68 31.50 7.90
C VAL A 19 -18.86 30.64 9.15
N THR A 20 -19.29 31.34 10.19
CA THR A 20 -20.25 30.98 11.25
C THR A 20 -20.51 29.51 11.56
N LEU A 21 -20.16 29.14 12.79
CA LEU A 21 -20.79 28.07 13.57
C LEU A 21 -22.31 28.28 13.67
N SER A 22 -23.07 27.20 13.52
CA SER A 22 -24.43 27.08 14.05
C SER A 22 -24.61 25.66 14.59
N LEU A 23 -24.80 25.56 15.90
CA LEU A 23 -25.38 24.43 16.61
C LEU A 23 -26.75 24.88 17.12
N PRO A 24 -27.79 24.06 16.94
CA PRO A 24 -28.69 23.74 18.05
C PRO A 24 -28.92 22.21 18.09
N SER A 25 -28.77 21.54 19.24
CA SER A 25 -29.62 21.56 20.45
C SER A 25 -30.74 20.50 20.40
N ALA A 26 -30.66 19.62 21.41
CA ALA A 26 -31.71 18.85 22.08
C ALA A 26 -32.60 17.88 21.29
N ALA A 27 -32.62 16.61 21.70
CA ALA A 27 -33.71 16.08 22.53
C ALA A 27 -33.45 14.62 22.94
N THR A 28 -33.67 14.39 24.22
CA THR A 28 -33.64 13.14 24.97
C THR A 28 -34.86 12.27 24.65
N ALA A 29 -34.83 11.02 25.14
CA ALA A 29 -35.94 10.07 25.31
C ALA A 29 -36.16 9.09 24.13
N VAL A 30 -36.47 7.80 24.31
CA VAL A 30 -36.72 6.97 25.50
C VAL A 30 -36.63 5.49 25.06
N THR A 31 -36.35 4.65 26.04
CA THR A 31 -36.29 3.18 26.11
C THR A 31 -36.96 2.32 25.02
N GLY A 32 -36.23 1.27 24.63
CA GLY A 32 -36.77 0.08 23.95
C GLY A 32 -35.84 -1.13 24.08
N ARG A 33 -35.64 -1.64 25.30
CA ARG A 33 -34.99 -2.94 25.52
C ARG A 33 -35.96 -4.05 25.09
N VAL A 34 -35.79 -4.59 23.88
CA VAL A 34 -36.39 -5.88 23.52
C VAL A 34 -35.37 -6.98 23.80
N ALA A 35 -35.65 -7.76 24.83
CA ALA A 35 -34.89 -8.93 25.23
C ALA A 35 -34.94 -10.00 24.13
N ALA A 36 -33.88 -10.12 23.34
CA ALA A 36 -33.70 -11.25 22.44
C ALA A 36 -33.40 -12.52 23.27
N LYS A 37 -34.36 -13.45 23.29
CA LYS A 37 -34.22 -14.81 23.84
C LYS A 37 -32.94 -15.47 23.31
N LYS A 38 -31.97 -15.70 24.20
CA LYS A 38 -30.80 -16.57 23.96
C LYS A 38 -31.28 -18.01 23.77
N LYS A 39 -31.53 -18.46 22.54
CA LYS A 39 -31.56 -19.89 22.20
C LYS A 39 -30.14 -20.43 22.34
N ARG A 40 -29.83 -20.98 23.52
CA ARG A 40 -28.58 -21.67 23.82
C ARG A 40 -28.62 -23.02 23.11
N SER A 41 -28.24 -23.05 21.82
CA SER A 41 -28.05 -24.32 21.12
C SER A 41 -26.81 -25.01 21.70
N LYS A 42 -27.01 -26.18 22.32
CA LYS A 42 -25.94 -27.10 22.68
C LYS A 42 -25.36 -27.63 21.37
N ARG A 43 -24.34 -26.97 20.83
CA ARG A 43 -23.54 -27.50 19.73
C ARG A 43 -22.77 -28.70 20.28
N SER A 44 -23.18 -29.88 19.82
CA SER A 44 -22.54 -31.16 20.05
C SER A 44 -21.03 -31.06 19.81
N GLY A 45 -20.27 -31.68 20.71
CA GLY A 45 -18.82 -31.71 20.66
C GLY A 45 -18.32 -32.39 19.40
N ALA A 46 -18.02 -31.59 18.37
CA ALA A 46 -17.13 -32.02 17.31
C ALA A 46 -15.76 -32.26 17.94
N LYS A 47 -15.36 -33.53 18.03
CA LYS A 47 -14.01 -33.96 18.40
C LYS A 47 -13.02 -33.09 17.62
N ARG A 48 -12.28 -32.22 18.33
CA ARG A 48 -11.17 -31.46 17.75
C ARG A 48 -10.17 -32.49 17.22
N ALA A 49 -10.06 -32.60 15.90
CA ALA A 49 -9.01 -33.37 15.27
C ALA A 49 -7.65 -32.97 15.88
N PRO A 50 -6.74 -33.92 16.10
CA PRO A 50 -5.42 -33.61 16.64
C PRO A 50 -4.78 -32.52 15.77
N ARG A 51 -4.42 -31.40 16.41
CA ARG A 51 -3.67 -30.32 15.75
C ARG A 51 -2.41 -30.94 15.19
N ALA A 52 -2.36 -31.13 13.87
CA ALA A 52 -1.13 -31.47 13.18
C ALA A 52 -0.03 -30.51 13.67
N ALA A 53 1.08 -31.07 14.14
CA ALA A 53 2.21 -30.30 14.64
C ALA A 53 2.52 -29.17 13.66
N ALA A 54 2.49 -27.93 14.16
CA ALA A 54 2.72 -26.76 13.34
C ALA A 54 4.09 -26.92 12.67
N LYS A 55 4.09 -27.08 11.34
CA LYS A 55 5.32 -27.19 10.56
C LYS A 55 6.26 -26.05 10.94
N PRO A 56 7.57 -26.30 11.09
CA PRO A 56 8.52 -25.27 11.48
C PRO A 56 8.33 -24.04 10.59
N LYS A 57 8.09 -22.88 11.20
CA LYS A 57 7.93 -21.61 10.48
C LYS A 57 9.20 -21.40 9.67
N LYS A 58 9.09 -21.40 8.34
CA LYS A 58 10.21 -21.02 7.48
C LYS A 58 10.71 -19.66 7.92
N LYS A 59 12.03 -19.54 8.13
CA LYS A 59 12.65 -18.28 8.51
C LYS A 59 12.38 -17.24 7.42
N ASP A 60 12.01 -16.05 7.83
CA ASP A 60 11.82 -14.92 6.93
C ASP A 60 13.17 -14.62 6.23
N ARG A 61 13.14 -14.41 4.91
CA ARG A 61 14.34 -14.11 4.13
C ARG A 61 14.47 -12.61 3.97
N VAL A 62 15.59 -12.04 4.39
CA VAL A 62 15.92 -10.66 4.04
C VAL A 62 16.50 -10.67 2.62
N VAL A 63 15.90 -9.90 1.72
CA VAL A 63 16.39 -9.70 0.35
C VAL A 63 17.11 -8.37 0.30
N THR A 64 18.39 -8.40 -0.04
CA THR A 64 19.26 -7.20 -0.18
C THR A 64 19.79 -7.03 -1.60
N THR A 65 19.79 -8.10 -2.41
CA THR A 65 20.22 -8.05 -3.81
C THR A 65 19.02 -7.77 -4.72
N PHE A 66 19.05 -6.66 -5.44
CA PHE A 66 18.01 -6.24 -6.36
C PHE A 66 18.59 -6.04 -7.76
N MET A 67 18.47 -7.06 -8.60
CA MET A 67 18.95 -6.97 -9.98
C MET A 67 17.96 -6.15 -10.82
N ALA A 68 18.46 -5.18 -11.57
CA ALA A 68 17.65 -4.39 -12.49
C ALA A 68 16.84 -5.28 -13.45
N GLY A 69 15.62 -4.86 -13.79
CA GLY A 69 14.71 -5.62 -14.66
C GLY A 69 14.01 -6.82 -14.01
N THR A 70 14.34 -7.17 -12.76
CA THR A 70 13.60 -8.20 -12.02
C THR A 70 12.34 -7.65 -11.37
N PRO A 71 11.32 -8.48 -11.10
CA PRO A 71 10.12 -8.00 -10.42
C PRO A 71 10.40 -7.53 -8.98
N ILE A 72 11.39 -8.10 -8.29
CA ILE A 72 11.74 -7.66 -6.93
C ILE A 72 12.40 -6.27 -6.92
N PHE A 73 13.10 -5.92 -8.00
CA PHE A 73 13.66 -4.57 -8.17
C PHE A 73 12.55 -3.51 -8.28
N VAL A 74 11.46 -3.81 -9.01
CA VAL A 74 10.29 -2.90 -9.08
C VAL A 74 9.69 -2.65 -7.71
N VAL A 75 9.63 -3.67 -6.85
CA VAL A 75 9.19 -3.48 -5.46
C VAL A 75 10.15 -2.59 -4.70
N ARG A 76 11.47 -2.84 -4.78
CA ARG A 76 12.49 -2.01 -4.13
C ARG A 76 12.37 -0.54 -4.55
N GLU A 77 12.23 -0.27 -5.84
CA GLU A 77 12.08 1.10 -6.33
C GLU A 77 10.80 1.76 -5.80
N ALA A 78 9.67 1.06 -5.78
CA ALA A 78 8.45 1.60 -5.19
C ALA A 78 8.65 1.98 -3.72
N PHE A 79 9.28 1.11 -2.91
CA PHE A 79 9.62 1.39 -1.51
C PHE A 79 10.59 2.57 -1.39
N ARG A 80 11.57 2.67 -2.28
CA ARG A 80 12.50 3.80 -2.34
C ARG A 80 11.77 5.11 -2.63
N CYS A 81 10.87 5.12 -3.63
CA CYS A 81 10.02 6.27 -3.96
C CYS A 81 9.26 6.78 -2.73
N ALA A 82 8.80 5.87 -1.87
CA ALA A 82 8.06 6.21 -0.65
C ALA A 82 8.92 6.72 0.50
N MET A 83 10.21 6.38 0.55
CA MET A 83 11.07 6.74 1.69
C MET A 83 11.99 7.93 1.40
N GLU A 84 12.49 8.07 0.18
CA GLU A 84 13.50 9.08 -0.17
C GLU A 84 12.90 10.41 -0.65
N TYR A 85 11.65 10.40 -1.13
CA TYR A 85 11.04 11.56 -1.77
C TYR A 85 9.91 12.13 -0.92
N ASP A 86 9.62 13.42 -1.10
CA ASP A 86 8.40 13.99 -0.57
C ASP A 86 7.15 13.36 -1.21
N ALA A 87 5.98 13.62 -0.62
CA ALA A 87 4.75 12.97 -1.01
C ALA A 87 4.37 13.16 -2.50
N ALA A 88 4.76 14.28 -3.11
CA ALA A 88 4.46 14.56 -4.52
C ALA A 88 5.48 13.87 -5.44
N ARG A 89 6.77 14.12 -5.23
CA ARG A 89 7.85 13.50 -6.04
C ARG A 89 7.87 11.98 -5.89
N GLY A 90 7.58 11.47 -4.69
CA GLY A 90 7.46 10.05 -4.43
C GLY A 90 6.28 9.42 -5.15
N PHE A 91 5.16 10.15 -5.31
CA PHE A 91 4.01 9.65 -6.06
C PHE A 91 4.33 9.55 -7.56
N ASP A 92 5.02 10.53 -8.12
CA ASP A 92 5.41 10.52 -9.53
C ASP A 92 6.42 9.38 -9.81
N CYS A 93 7.40 9.20 -8.92
CA CYS A 93 8.31 8.06 -8.92
C CYS A 93 7.53 6.72 -8.82
N TYR A 94 6.58 6.60 -7.89
CA TYR A 94 5.77 5.39 -7.71
C TYR A 94 4.92 5.07 -8.94
N ILE A 95 4.33 6.09 -9.56
CA ILE A 95 3.59 5.98 -10.83
C ILE A 95 4.47 5.36 -11.90
N GLU A 96 5.74 5.79 -12.01
CA GLU A 96 6.68 5.25 -12.99
C GLU A 96 6.77 3.73 -12.93
N TYR A 97 6.56 3.12 -11.75
CA TYR A 97 6.64 1.67 -11.51
C TYR A 97 5.28 0.94 -11.42
N ASN A 98 4.16 1.65 -11.18
CA ASN A 98 2.88 1.03 -10.77
C ASN A 98 1.63 1.30 -11.64
N VAL A 99 1.63 2.19 -12.65
CA VAL A 99 0.33 2.46 -13.32
C VAL A 99 -0.16 1.26 -14.15
N GLU A 100 -1.34 0.73 -13.79
CA GLU A 100 -2.12 -0.31 -14.48
C GLU A 100 -2.68 0.15 -15.84
N THR A 101 -3.10 -0.83 -16.65
CA THR A 101 -3.53 -0.77 -18.06
C THR A 101 -4.70 0.18 -18.42
N ASN A 102 -5.17 1.04 -17.50
CA ASN A 102 -6.07 2.20 -17.74
C ASN A 102 -5.40 3.55 -17.39
N ARG A 103 -4.12 3.65 -17.80
CA ARG A 103 -3.07 4.53 -17.24
C ARG A 103 -3.38 6.02 -17.16
N ASN A 104 -4.20 6.53 -18.05
CA ASN A 104 -4.43 7.97 -18.18
C ASN A 104 -5.79 8.41 -17.69
N SER A 105 -6.63 7.49 -17.20
CA SER A 105 -7.92 7.87 -16.67
C SER A 105 -7.76 8.60 -15.32
N ILE A 106 -8.38 9.77 -15.19
CA ILE A 106 -8.43 10.55 -13.95
C ILE A 106 -8.90 9.69 -12.76
N PRO A 107 -9.91 8.81 -12.90
CA PRO A 107 -10.35 7.93 -11.82
C PRO A 107 -9.25 6.97 -11.32
N ALA A 108 -8.48 6.36 -12.22
CA ALA A 108 -7.41 5.43 -11.84
C ALA A 108 -6.29 6.16 -11.07
N LYS A 109 -5.86 7.34 -11.56
CA LYS A 109 -4.88 8.18 -10.87
C LYS A 109 -5.39 8.63 -9.49
N THR A 110 -6.67 8.97 -9.39
CA THR A 110 -7.30 9.37 -8.12
C THR A 110 -7.34 8.22 -7.13
N HIS A 111 -7.71 7.01 -7.58
CA HIS A 111 -7.71 5.80 -6.75
C HIS A 111 -6.28 5.44 -6.26
N LEU A 112 -5.29 5.51 -7.16
CA LEU A 112 -3.88 5.33 -6.82
C LEU A 112 -3.42 6.33 -5.76
N ARG A 113 -3.73 7.62 -5.94
CA ARG A 113 -3.37 8.67 -4.97
C ARG A 113 -4.08 8.48 -3.63
N LYS A 114 -5.37 8.16 -3.63
CA LYS A 114 -6.20 8.10 -2.41
C LYS A 114 -5.91 6.88 -1.55
N TYR A 115 -5.79 5.69 -2.15
CA TYR A 115 -5.73 4.45 -1.40
C TYR A 115 -4.37 3.77 -1.48
N GLN A 116 -3.83 3.51 -2.66
CA GLN A 116 -2.60 2.72 -2.76
C GLN A 116 -1.37 3.50 -2.31
N TRP A 117 -1.17 4.73 -2.81
CA TRP A 117 0.02 5.53 -2.49
C TRP A 117 0.07 5.94 -1.02
N ARG A 118 -1.01 6.52 -0.48
CA ARG A 118 -1.05 6.93 0.94
C ARG A 118 -0.79 5.75 1.88
N HIS A 119 -1.35 4.59 1.58
CA HIS A 119 -1.17 3.41 2.40
C HIS A 119 0.26 2.86 2.29
N PHE A 120 0.80 2.83 1.07
CA PHE A 120 2.17 2.44 0.80
C PHE A 120 3.17 3.36 1.51
N LEU A 121 3.02 4.68 1.36
CA LEU A 121 3.83 5.70 2.05
C LEU A 121 3.82 5.52 3.57
N ARG A 122 2.62 5.34 4.15
CA ARG A 122 2.45 5.17 5.60
C ARG A 122 3.19 3.96 6.16
N PHE A 123 3.26 2.86 5.40
CA PHE A 123 3.80 1.60 5.90
C PHE A 123 5.18 1.22 5.31
N ALA A 124 5.70 1.97 4.34
CA ALA A 124 6.92 1.64 3.60
C ALA A 124 8.08 1.24 4.53
N ALA A 125 8.42 2.09 5.50
CA ALA A 125 9.52 1.87 6.44
C ALA A 125 9.36 0.59 7.29
N SER A 126 8.14 0.14 7.54
CA SER A 126 7.87 -1.02 8.40
C SER A 126 8.19 -2.37 7.76
N TYR A 127 8.30 -2.41 6.43
CA TYR A 127 8.66 -3.59 5.64
C TYR A 127 10.15 -3.64 5.30
N VAL A 128 10.89 -2.56 5.59
CA VAL A 128 12.34 -2.53 5.46
C VAL A 128 13.00 -3.16 6.69
N ALA A 129 13.94 -4.06 6.45
CA ALA A 129 14.68 -4.80 7.45
C ALA A 129 15.51 -3.85 8.32
N LYS A 130 15.49 -4.08 9.64
CA LYS A 130 16.23 -3.24 10.59
C LYS A 130 17.73 -3.29 10.28
N GLY A 131 18.38 -2.13 10.20
CA GLY A 131 19.81 -2.03 9.96
C GLY A 131 20.25 -2.27 8.51
N ALA A 132 19.32 -2.61 7.60
CA ALA A 132 19.58 -2.63 6.17
C ALA A 132 19.00 -1.37 5.53
N GLN A 133 19.78 -0.67 4.70
CA GLN A 133 19.31 0.55 4.03
C GLN A 133 18.08 0.28 3.14
N PHE A 134 18.03 -0.86 2.44
CA PHE A 134 16.91 -1.27 1.57
C PHE A 134 16.59 -2.78 1.63
N GLY A 135 16.96 -3.48 2.71
CA GLY A 135 16.63 -4.89 2.85
C GLY A 135 15.12 -5.08 2.99
N LEU A 136 14.49 -6.00 2.27
CA LEU A 136 13.06 -6.30 2.43
C LEU A 136 12.88 -7.69 3.07
N THR A 137 11.97 -7.80 4.03
CA THR A 137 11.65 -9.10 4.67
C THR A 137 10.65 -9.89 3.83
N LEU A 138 11.16 -10.70 2.90
CA LEU A 138 10.39 -11.58 2.03
C LEU A 138 10.14 -12.94 2.70
N THR A 139 8.88 -13.28 2.91
CA THR A 139 8.50 -14.56 3.54
C THR A 139 8.23 -15.64 2.51
N ARG A 140 7.62 -15.26 1.38
CA ARG A 140 7.18 -16.19 0.34
C ARG A 140 7.15 -15.51 -1.02
N GLN A 141 7.47 -16.29 -2.05
CA GLN A 141 7.35 -15.93 -3.46
C GLN A 141 6.52 -16.98 -4.19
N VAL A 142 5.63 -16.55 -5.08
CA VAL A 142 4.81 -17.41 -5.94
C VAL A 142 4.82 -16.86 -7.37
N PRO A 143 5.33 -17.58 -8.39
CA PRO A 143 5.95 -18.90 -8.31
C PRO A 143 7.33 -18.87 -7.61
N LYS A 144 7.76 -20.00 -7.04
CA LYS A 144 9.04 -20.10 -6.30
C LYS A 144 10.26 -19.82 -7.16
N ARG A 145 10.20 -20.16 -8.46
CA ARG A 145 11.22 -19.88 -9.46
C ARG A 145 10.59 -19.06 -10.57
N LEU A 146 11.31 -18.04 -11.03
CA LEU A 146 10.90 -17.24 -12.18
C LEU A 146 11.42 -17.91 -13.45
N THR A 147 10.57 -18.03 -14.45
CA THR A 147 10.91 -18.50 -15.79
C THR A 147 10.64 -17.38 -16.80
N PRO A 148 11.23 -17.43 -18.01
CA PRO A 148 10.93 -16.45 -19.06
C PRO A 148 9.44 -16.33 -19.39
N LYS A 149 8.68 -17.43 -19.23
CA LYS A 149 7.22 -17.50 -19.42
C LYS A 149 6.40 -16.97 -18.24
N THR A 150 7.04 -16.62 -17.11
CA THR A 150 6.32 -16.10 -15.94
C THR A 150 5.78 -14.72 -16.24
N SER A 151 4.45 -14.60 -16.32
CA SER A 151 3.74 -13.33 -16.55
C SER A 151 3.27 -12.67 -15.26
N GLN A 152 3.25 -13.40 -14.14
CA GLN A 152 2.78 -12.90 -12.86
C GLN A 152 3.61 -13.48 -11.71
N VAL A 153 3.94 -12.63 -10.73
CA VAL A 153 4.58 -13.04 -9.48
C VAL A 153 3.88 -12.37 -8.29
N LYS A 154 3.81 -13.08 -7.18
CA LYS A 154 3.30 -12.59 -5.90
C LYS A 154 4.39 -12.73 -4.86
N PHE A 155 4.81 -11.60 -4.30
CA PHE A 155 5.72 -11.54 -3.16
C PHE A 155 4.94 -11.28 -1.88
N PHE A 156 5.31 -11.94 -0.80
CA PHE A 156 4.70 -11.78 0.52
C PHE A 156 5.71 -11.16 1.47
N PHE A 157 5.46 -9.92 1.86
CA PHE A 157 6.34 -9.17 2.75
C PHE A 157 5.78 -9.16 4.16
N ARG A 158 6.66 -9.31 5.15
CA ARG A 158 6.29 -9.17 6.56
C ARG A 158 6.69 -7.78 7.04
N SER A 159 5.78 -7.10 7.73
CA SER A 159 6.11 -5.87 8.46
C SER A 159 6.17 -6.14 9.95
N ARG A 160 6.72 -5.16 10.68
CA ARG A 160 6.68 -5.16 12.16
C ARG A 160 5.28 -4.93 12.74
N HIS A 161 4.35 -4.38 11.97
CA HIS A 161 3.01 -4.01 12.43
C HIS A 161 1.92 -5.05 12.12
N ARG A 162 2.21 -6.04 11.27
CA ARG A 162 1.25 -7.07 10.88
C ARG A 162 1.87 -8.46 11.00
N ASP A 163 1.18 -9.34 11.70
CA ASP A 163 1.58 -10.75 11.79
C ASP A 163 1.46 -11.49 10.46
N ASN A 164 0.44 -11.14 9.67
CA ASN A 164 0.17 -11.73 8.39
C ASN A 164 0.98 -11.04 7.28
N PRO A 165 1.80 -11.78 6.50
CA PRO A 165 2.51 -11.21 5.36
C PRO A 165 1.55 -10.61 4.33
N ALA A 166 1.84 -9.40 3.90
CA ALA A 166 1.05 -8.68 2.90
C ALA A 166 1.54 -9.03 1.48
N PRO A 167 0.64 -9.44 0.57
CA PRO A 167 1.02 -9.72 -0.81
C PRO A 167 1.19 -8.44 -1.62
N ILE A 168 2.21 -8.43 -2.47
CA ILE A 168 2.35 -7.53 -3.62
C ILE A 168 2.37 -8.40 -4.87
N VAL A 169 1.43 -8.16 -5.78
CA VAL A 169 1.32 -8.86 -7.05
C VAL A 169 1.93 -7.98 -8.13
N LEU A 170 2.82 -8.57 -8.91
CA LEU A 170 3.37 -7.95 -10.11
C LEU A 170 2.96 -8.74 -11.33
N ARG A 171 2.67 -8.03 -12.41
CA ARG A 171 2.43 -8.58 -13.73
C ARG A 171 3.45 -8.06 -14.73
N ARG A 172 3.81 -8.91 -15.68
CA ARG A 172 4.67 -8.58 -16.80
C ARG A 172 3.81 -8.07 -17.94
N GLU A 173 4.06 -6.83 -18.35
CA GLU A 173 3.44 -6.19 -19.50
C GLU A 173 4.55 -5.92 -20.52
N GLY A 174 4.60 -6.71 -21.60
CA GLY A 174 5.72 -6.71 -22.54
C GLY A 174 7.05 -7.01 -21.84
N ASN A 175 7.97 -6.06 -21.88
CA ASN A 175 9.30 -6.18 -21.27
C ASN A 175 9.40 -5.56 -19.87
N LYS A 176 8.30 -5.07 -19.30
CA LYS A 176 8.31 -4.39 -17.99
C LYS A 176 7.49 -5.16 -16.97
N TRP A 177 7.97 -5.17 -15.73
CA TRP A 177 7.20 -5.61 -14.57
C TRP A 177 6.48 -4.41 -13.97
N ARG A 178 5.23 -4.59 -13.59
CA ARG A 178 4.39 -3.57 -12.95
C ARG A 178 3.77 -4.16 -11.70
N ILE A 179 3.68 -3.36 -10.64
CA ILE A 179 2.83 -3.72 -9.52
C ILE A 179 1.38 -3.63 -10.01
N TYR A 180 0.64 -4.73 -9.83
CA TYR A 180 -0.75 -4.88 -10.24
C TYR A 180 -1.66 -4.78 -9.01
N GLN A 181 -1.25 -5.39 -7.90
CA GLN A 181 -2.00 -5.33 -6.66
C GLN A 181 -1.05 -5.10 -5.50
N ASN A 182 -1.43 -4.17 -4.64
CA ASN A 182 -0.72 -3.85 -3.42
C ASN A 182 -1.68 -3.97 -2.23
N SER A 183 -1.36 -4.86 -1.28
CA SER A 183 -2.15 -5.08 -0.05
C SER A 183 -1.45 -4.60 1.22
N LEU A 184 -0.35 -3.86 1.09
CA LEU A 184 0.26 -3.13 2.20
C LEU A 184 -0.78 -2.15 2.76
#